data_AF-A0AAN7UK64-F1
#
_entry.id   AF-A0AAN7UK64-F1
#
_cell.length_a   1.000
_cell.length_b   1.000
_cell.length_c   1.000
_cell.angle_alpha   90.00
_cell.angle_beta   90.00
_cell.angle_gamma   90.00
#
_symmetry.space_group_name_H-M   'P 1'
#
loop_
_entity.id
_entity.type
_entity.pdbx_description
1 polymer ?
#
loop_
_entity_poly.entity_id
_entity_poly.type
_entity_poly.pdbx_seq_one_letter_code
_entity_poly.pdbx_strand_id
1 'polypeptide(L)'
;MQGKLAWDRQTIRPFAPPIKQNAGFVHLKGNLFDSAIMKTPVILASFHAEFLADPKDPDAFECKLAVFDSPEDHKKRLDDPSIEIDRHTILIMLGVGPLGYPGAAEVVNMHAPGRLLKQGVKELPCIGDGRQSGTSGSPSTLNASP
;
A
#
# COMPACT_ATOMS: atom_id res chain seq x y z
N MET A 1 3.93 -26.04 -32.90
CA MET A 1 4.26 -25.00 -31.89
C MET A 1 3.11 -24.03 -31.61
N GLN A 2 2.04 -24.06 -32.41
CA GLN A 2 0.80 -23.32 -32.15
C GLN A 2 0.21 -23.72 -30.79
N GLY A 3 -0.20 -22.72 -29.99
CA GLY A 3 -0.75 -22.92 -28.65
C GLY A 3 0.27 -23.12 -27.51
N LYS A 4 1.58 -23.23 -27.79
CA LYS A 4 2.61 -23.38 -26.74
C LYS A 4 3.20 -22.04 -26.25
N LEU A 5 3.07 -20.98 -27.02
CA LEU A 5 3.61 -19.64 -26.72
C LEU A 5 2.49 -18.61 -26.82
N ALA A 6 2.58 -17.54 -26.02
CA ALA A 6 1.65 -16.42 -26.09
C ALA A 6 1.66 -15.79 -27.49
N TRP A 7 0.47 -15.51 -28.02
CA TRP A 7 0.27 -14.93 -29.35
C TRP A 7 0.59 -13.43 -29.40
N ASP A 8 0.50 -12.73 -28.27
CA ASP A 8 0.89 -11.33 -28.12
C ASP A 8 1.89 -11.15 -26.96
N ARG A 9 3.11 -10.74 -27.31
CA ARG A 9 4.20 -10.47 -26.37
C ARG A 9 4.24 -9.04 -25.86
N GLN A 10 3.41 -8.15 -26.38
CA GLN A 10 3.19 -6.82 -25.80
C GLN A 10 2.31 -6.94 -24.54
N THR A 11 1.30 -7.82 -24.57
CA THR A 11 0.43 -8.11 -23.41
C THR A 11 1.03 -9.14 -22.44
N ILE A 12 1.49 -10.30 -22.94
CA ILE A 12 2.08 -11.37 -22.11
C ILE A 12 3.59 -11.46 -22.36
N ARG A 13 4.36 -10.73 -21.56
CA ARG A 13 5.81 -10.71 -21.69
C ARG A 13 6.45 -12.08 -21.42
N PRO A 14 7.55 -12.42 -22.11
CA PRO A 14 8.36 -13.58 -21.74
C PRO A 14 8.97 -13.40 -20.34
N PHE A 15 9.41 -14.51 -19.73
CA PHE A 15 10.00 -14.50 -18.39
C PHE A 15 11.28 -13.65 -18.30
N ALA A 16 12.13 -13.66 -19.33
CA ALA A 16 13.42 -12.96 -19.31
C ALA A 16 13.31 -11.42 -19.35
N PRO A 17 12.41 -10.81 -20.15
CA PRO A 17 12.07 -9.38 -20.03
C PRO A 17 10.67 -9.18 -19.42
N PRO A 18 10.49 -9.40 -18.11
CA PRO A 18 9.20 -9.24 -17.46
C PRO A 18 8.84 -7.75 -17.31
N ILE A 19 7.60 -7.46 -16.90
CA ILE A 19 7.21 -6.08 -16.52
C ILE A 19 7.93 -5.66 -15.24
N LYS A 20 8.02 -6.56 -14.26
CA LYS A 20 8.77 -6.42 -13.01
C LYS A 20 9.37 -7.78 -12.64
N GLN A 21 10.60 -7.79 -12.12
CA GLN A 21 11.31 -9.02 -11.74
C GLN A 21 10.68 -9.67 -10.49
N ASN A 22 10.50 -8.88 -9.42
CA ASN A 22 9.96 -9.36 -8.14
C ASN A 22 8.55 -8.80 -7.93
N ALA A 23 7.56 -9.42 -8.58
CA ALA A 23 6.16 -8.97 -8.57
C ALA A 23 5.25 -9.82 -7.64
N GLY A 24 5.84 -10.55 -6.70
CA GLY A 24 5.09 -11.31 -5.69
C GLY A 24 4.57 -10.43 -4.56
N PHE A 25 3.66 -10.96 -3.74
CA PHE A 25 3.41 -10.36 -2.44
C PHE A 25 4.63 -10.55 -1.53
N VAL A 26 4.91 -9.56 -0.69
CA VAL A 26 5.84 -9.71 0.44
C VAL A 26 5.01 -10.00 1.68
N HIS A 27 5.40 -11.05 2.40
CA HIS A 27 4.83 -11.39 3.70
C HIS A 27 5.62 -10.66 4.79
N LEU A 28 4.90 -9.91 5.63
CA LEU A 28 5.45 -9.15 6.72
C LEU A 28 4.96 -9.74 8.05
N LYS A 29 5.82 -9.68 9.06
CA LYS A 29 5.53 -10.05 10.44
C LYS A 29 6.15 -9.02 11.38
N GLY A 30 5.61 -8.87 12.58
CA GLY A 30 6.22 -8.00 13.59
C GLY A 30 5.42 -7.97 14.88
N ASN A 31 5.68 -6.95 15.69
CA ASN A 31 4.94 -6.71 16.93
C ASN A 31 3.55 -6.08 16.70
N LEU A 32 3.25 -5.59 15.49
CA LEU A 32 1.93 -5.02 15.14
C LEU A 32 0.92 -6.07 14.65
N PHE A 33 1.41 -7.18 14.07
CA PHE A 33 0.60 -8.25 13.48
C PHE A 33 1.48 -9.51 13.31
N ASP A 34 0.86 -10.68 13.44
CA ASP A 34 1.51 -11.97 13.19
C ASP A 34 1.71 -12.22 11.69
N SER A 35 0.85 -11.60 10.87
CA SER A 35 0.89 -11.73 9.41
C SER A 35 0.26 -10.53 8.72
N ALA A 36 0.93 -10.01 7.68
CA ALA A 36 0.35 -9.08 6.71
C ALA A 36 0.99 -9.26 5.33
N ILE A 37 0.33 -8.79 4.27
CA ILE A 37 0.87 -8.87 2.90
C ILE A 37 0.96 -7.50 2.24
N MET A 38 2.05 -7.22 1.54
CA MET A 38 2.24 -5.99 0.77
C MET A 38 2.21 -6.26 -0.74
N LYS A 39 1.49 -5.41 -1.50
CA LYS A 39 1.40 -5.48 -2.96
C LYS A 39 2.61 -4.81 -3.61
N THR A 40 3.73 -5.53 -3.75
CA THR A 40 4.95 -4.98 -4.36
C THR A 40 4.87 -4.59 -5.85
N PRO A 41 4.02 -5.23 -6.71
CA PRO A 41 3.97 -4.88 -8.13
C PRO A 41 3.61 -3.43 -8.41
N VAL A 42 2.89 -2.79 -7.48
CA VAL A 42 2.41 -1.41 -7.65
C VAL A 42 3.32 -0.37 -7.00
N ILE A 43 4.43 -0.78 -6.36
CA ILE A 43 5.45 0.17 -5.86
C ILE A 43 6.03 0.93 -7.05
N LEU A 44 5.73 2.22 -7.15
CA LEU A 44 6.25 3.08 -8.21
C LEU A 44 7.68 3.50 -7.92
N ALA A 45 8.40 3.94 -8.94
CA ALA A 45 9.74 4.50 -8.78
C ALA A 45 9.75 5.72 -7.85
N SER A 46 8.66 6.51 -7.84
CA SER A 46 8.50 7.63 -6.91
C SER A 46 8.40 7.18 -5.45
N PHE A 47 7.59 6.15 -5.16
CA PHE A 47 7.50 5.59 -3.82
C PHE A 47 8.85 5.03 -3.36
N HIS A 48 9.51 4.28 -4.24
CA HIS A 48 10.82 3.72 -3.91
C HIS A 48 11.85 4.81 -3.64
N ALA A 49 11.89 5.88 -4.43
CA ALA A 49 12.83 6.98 -4.23
C ALA A 49 12.59 7.72 -2.91
N GLU A 50 11.33 7.90 -2.51
CA GLU A 50 10.97 8.62 -1.28
C GLU A 50 11.18 7.75 -0.02
N PHE A 51 10.77 6.48 -0.07
CA PHE A 51 10.70 5.62 1.13
C PHE A 51 11.76 4.51 1.18
N LEU A 52 12.16 3.92 0.05
CA LEU A 52 12.89 2.64 0.05
C LEU A 52 14.35 2.75 -0.42
N ALA A 53 14.83 3.97 -0.69
CA ALA A 53 16.11 4.22 -1.35
C ALA A 53 17.25 4.62 -0.41
N ASP A 54 17.09 4.55 0.92
CA ASP A 54 18.19 4.83 1.85
C ASP A 54 19.33 3.80 1.64
N PRO A 55 20.55 4.23 1.25
CA PRO A 55 21.67 3.30 1.07
C PRO A 55 22.09 2.58 2.36
N LYS A 56 21.74 3.13 3.53
CA LYS A 56 22.07 2.53 4.84
C LYS A 56 21.06 1.49 5.28
N ASP A 57 19.83 1.59 4.81
CA ASP A 57 18.72 0.69 5.14
C ASP A 57 17.80 0.50 3.92
N PRO A 58 18.27 -0.20 2.87
CA PRO A 58 17.54 -0.33 1.62
C PRO A 58 16.25 -1.14 1.81
N ASP A 59 15.21 -0.79 1.08
CA ASP A 59 13.87 -1.41 1.15
C ASP A 59 13.19 -1.32 2.53
N ALA A 60 13.63 -0.38 3.37
CA ALA A 60 13.05 -0.10 4.69
C ALA A 60 12.82 1.41 4.88
N PHE A 61 11.88 1.75 5.77
CA PHE A 61 11.59 3.14 6.14
C PHE A 61 10.99 3.23 7.55
N GLU A 62 11.13 4.41 8.14
CA GLU A 62 10.44 4.80 9.36
C GLU A 62 9.56 6.03 9.09
N CYS A 63 8.32 6.00 9.60
CA CYS A 63 7.34 7.05 9.39
C CYS A 63 6.59 7.36 10.69
N LYS A 64 6.06 8.59 10.79
CA LYS A 64 5.02 8.92 11.76
C LYS A 64 3.74 8.18 11.42
N LEU A 65 2.91 7.91 12.42
CA LEU A 65 1.63 7.21 12.22
C LEU A 65 0.44 8.17 12.28
N ALA A 66 -0.53 7.95 11.37
CA ALA A 66 -1.86 8.54 11.45
C ALA A 66 -2.89 7.41 11.44
N VAL A 67 -3.57 7.22 12.57
CA VAL A 67 -4.53 6.12 12.76
C VAL A 67 -5.96 6.60 12.56
N PHE A 68 -6.75 5.76 11.91
CA PHE A 68 -8.18 5.92 11.69
C PHE A 68 -8.90 4.63 12.08
N ASP A 69 -9.89 4.73 12.96
CA ASP A 69 -10.63 3.58 13.51
C ASP A 69 -11.76 3.10 12.59
N SER A 70 -12.08 3.87 11.55
CA SER A 70 -13.04 3.48 10.53
C SER A 70 -12.90 4.32 9.26
N PRO A 71 -13.52 3.90 8.13
CA PRO A 71 -13.60 4.72 6.93
C PRO A 71 -14.32 6.07 7.15
N GLU A 72 -15.28 6.13 8.07
CA GLU A 72 -15.97 7.36 8.47
C GLU A 72 -15.06 8.28 9.28
N ASP A 73 -14.25 7.73 10.18
CA ASP A 73 -13.25 8.49 10.93
C ASP A 73 -12.19 9.09 9.98
N HIS A 74 -11.66 8.26 9.08
CA HIS A 74 -10.75 8.69 8.02
C HIS A 74 -11.33 9.85 7.19
N LYS A 75 -12.57 9.74 6.72
CA LYS A 75 -13.23 10.80 5.94
C LYS A 75 -13.37 12.12 6.71
N LYS A 76 -13.56 12.07 8.03
CA LYS A 76 -13.72 13.26 8.87
C LYS A 76 -12.37 13.94 9.17
N ARG A 77 -11.33 13.14 9.38
CA ARG A 77 -10.06 13.58 9.96
C ARG A 77 -8.93 13.78 8.95
N LEU A 78 -8.94 13.12 7.79
CA LEU A 78 -7.80 13.14 6.87
C LEU A 78 -7.35 14.57 6.49
N ASP A 79 -8.32 15.45 6.21
CA ASP A 79 -8.06 16.84 5.83
C ASP A 79 -8.13 17.83 7.01
N ASP A 80 -8.25 17.34 8.24
CA ASP A 80 -8.22 18.18 9.44
C ASP A 80 -6.80 18.75 9.63
N PRO A 81 -6.63 20.09 9.62
CA PRO A 81 -5.32 20.72 9.76
C PRO A 81 -4.68 20.52 11.14
N SER A 82 -5.46 20.11 12.15
CA SER A 82 -4.93 19.79 13.49
C SER A 82 -4.20 18.44 13.51
N ILE A 83 -4.37 17.60 12.49
CA ILE A 83 -3.69 16.31 12.39
C ILE A 83 -2.43 16.48 11.54
N GLU A 84 -1.29 16.26 12.19
CA GLU A 84 0.04 16.39 11.59
C GLU A 84 0.37 15.21 10.67
N ILE A 85 -0.20 15.22 9.47
CA ILE A 85 0.16 14.31 8.38
C ILE A 85 1.16 15.01 7.46
N ASP A 86 2.36 14.49 7.30
CA ASP A 86 3.37 15.01 6.38
C ASP A 86 3.74 13.97 5.30
N ARG A 87 4.79 14.24 4.53
CA ARG A 87 5.27 13.33 3.48
C ARG A 87 5.81 12.00 4.04
N HIS A 88 6.22 11.98 5.30
CA HIS A 88 6.83 10.82 5.98
C HIS A 88 5.86 10.30 7.06
N THR A 89 4.60 10.12 6.66
CA THR A 89 3.53 9.60 7.50
C THR A 89 2.91 8.36 6.87
N ILE A 90 2.76 7.29 7.65
CA ILE A 90 2.01 6.09 7.29
C ILE A 90 0.56 6.21 7.77
N LEU A 91 -0.39 5.93 6.89
CA LEU A 91 -1.81 5.92 7.20
C LEU A 91 -2.22 4.51 7.65
N ILE A 92 -2.88 4.42 8.81
CA ILE A 92 -3.31 3.15 9.42
C ILE A 92 -4.82 3.13 9.49
N MET A 93 -5.45 2.14 8.85
CA MET A 93 -6.88 1.87 8.95
C MET A 93 -7.10 0.64 9.84
N LEU A 94 -7.76 0.84 10.98
CA LEU A 94 -8.09 -0.22 11.94
C LEU A 94 -9.58 -0.54 11.90
N GLY A 95 -9.95 -1.69 12.47
CA GLY A 95 -11.35 -2.08 12.62
C GLY A 95 -12.03 -2.41 11.29
N VAL A 96 -11.25 -2.67 10.24
CA VAL A 96 -11.77 -2.96 8.90
C VAL A 96 -11.57 -4.42 8.46
N GLY A 97 -11.11 -5.27 9.37
CA GLY A 97 -10.95 -6.71 9.18
C GLY A 97 -12.26 -7.52 9.24
N PRO A 98 -12.17 -8.87 9.24
CA PRO A 98 -13.34 -9.77 9.16
C PRO A 98 -14.38 -9.57 10.27
N LEU A 99 -13.93 -9.22 11.47
CA LEU A 99 -14.79 -9.00 12.64
C LEU A 99 -15.09 -7.51 12.90
N GLY A 100 -14.17 -6.61 12.55
CA GLY A 100 -14.30 -5.18 12.82
C GLY A 100 -15.37 -4.51 11.95
N TYR A 101 -15.29 -4.69 10.62
CA TYR A 101 -16.27 -4.12 9.67
C TYR A 101 -17.51 -5.00 9.44
N PRO A 102 -17.48 -6.25 9.93
CA PRO A 102 -17.79 -7.47 9.18
C PRO A 102 -17.30 -7.60 7.72
N GLY A 103 -16.64 -8.73 7.40
CA GLY A 103 -16.38 -9.16 6.02
C GLY A 103 -15.12 -8.59 5.34
N ALA A 104 -14.24 -7.92 6.09
CA ALA A 104 -12.96 -7.38 5.62
C ALA A 104 -13.10 -6.41 4.43
N ALA A 105 -13.32 -5.13 4.73
CA ALA A 105 -13.64 -4.09 3.75
C ALA A 105 -12.45 -3.71 2.85
N GLU A 106 -12.73 -3.24 1.64
CA GLU A 106 -11.73 -2.75 0.69
C GLU A 106 -11.48 -1.24 0.87
N VAL A 107 -10.82 -0.86 1.96
CA VAL A 107 -10.71 0.55 2.40
C VAL A 107 -9.30 0.96 2.86
N VAL A 108 -8.32 0.06 2.78
CA VAL A 108 -6.94 0.35 3.21
C VAL A 108 -6.18 1.24 2.21
N ASN A 109 -6.60 1.28 0.94
CA ASN A 109 -6.01 2.11 -0.12
C ASN A 109 -6.35 3.60 0.02
N MET A 110 -5.96 4.21 1.14
CA MET A 110 -6.13 5.62 1.44
C MET A 110 -5.24 6.49 0.54
N HIS A 111 -5.65 7.76 0.37
CA HIS A 111 -4.86 8.77 -0.32
C HIS A 111 -4.26 9.76 0.68
N ALA A 112 -3.21 10.47 0.27
CA ALA A 112 -2.68 11.57 1.07
C ALA A 112 -3.73 12.69 1.25
N PRO A 113 -3.67 13.49 2.33
CA PRO A 113 -4.50 14.68 2.48
C PRO A 113 -4.45 15.60 1.26
N GLY A 114 -5.54 16.28 0.93
CA GLY A 114 -5.64 17.14 -0.24
C GLY A 114 -4.56 18.23 -0.30
N ARG A 115 -4.11 18.72 0.88
CA ARG A 115 -2.99 19.66 0.98
C ARG A 115 -1.65 19.08 0.51
N LEU A 116 -1.40 17.80 0.73
CA LEU A 116 -0.18 17.11 0.26
C LEU A 116 -0.27 16.75 -1.22
N LEU A 117 -1.45 16.32 -1.68
CA LEU A 117 -1.70 16.06 -3.10
C LEU A 117 -1.42 17.31 -3.95
N LYS A 118 -1.85 18.50 -3.49
CA LYS A 118 -1.54 19.79 -4.14
C LYS A 118 -0.05 20.13 -4.19
N GLN A 119 0.75 19.55 -3.30
CA GLN A 119 2.21 19.72 -3.26
C GLN A 119 2.94 18.64 -4.07
N GLY A 120 2.22 17.77 -4.78
CA GLY A 120 2.79 16.72 -5.63
C GLY A 120 3.14 15.43 -4.90
N VAL A 121 2.72 15.27 -3.63
CA VAL A 121 2.79 13.96 -2.96
C VAL A 121 1.79 13.05 -3.66
N LYS A 122 2.27 11.96 -4.24
CA LYS A 122 1.42 11.07 -5.06
C LYS A 122 0.74 9.99 -4.22
N GLU A 123 1.45 9.49 -3.21
CA GLU A 123 1.08 8.32 -2.43
C GLU A 123 1.78 8.39 -1.07
N LEU A 124 1.10 7.90 -0.04
CA LEU A 124 1.68 7.65 1.29
C LEU A 124 1.62 6.14 1.54
N PRO A 125 2.51 5.60 2.40
CA PRO A 125 2.39 4.23 2.86
C PRO A 125 1.06 4.04 3.59
N CYS A 126 0.42 2.88 3.37
CA CYS A 126 -0.86 2.53 3.99
C CYS A 126 -0.78 1.13 4.60
N ILE A 127 -1.39 0.95 5.77
CA ILE A 127 -1.54 -0.35 6.44
C ILE A 127 -2.96 -0.51 7.01
N GLY A 128 -3.47 -1.73 7.02
CA GLY A 128 -4.71 -2.05 7.74
C GLY A 128 -5.03 -3.53 7.83
N ASP A 129 -5.98 -3.85 8.72
CA ASP A 129 -6.50 -5.21 8.96
C ASP A 129 -7.54 -5.65 7.92
N GLY A 130 -7.93 -4.73 7.03
CA GLY A 130 -8.83 -4.97 5.90
C GLY A 130 -8.11 -5.27 4.59
N ARG A 131 -8.83 -5.07 3.50
CA ARG A 131 -8.41 -5.33 2.12
C ARG A 131 -8.30 -4.03 1.32
N GLN A 132 -7.96 -4.17 0.04
CA GLN A 132 -8.15 -3.12 -0.97
C GLN A 132 -8.63 -3.75 -2.28
N SER A 133 -9.21 -2.94 -3.16
CA SER A 133 -9.58 -3.39 -4.51
C SER A 133 -8.38 -3.94 -5.27
N GLY A 134 -8.57 -5.02 -6.03
CA GLY A 134 -7.56 -5.58 -6.92
C GLY A 134 -7.05 -4.58 -7.97
N THR A 135 -7.89 -3.61 -8.35
CA THR A 135 -7.54 -2.54 -9.29
C THR A 135 -6.71 -1.42 -8.66
N SER A 136 -6.53 -1.42 -7.34
CA SER A 136 -5.75 -0.41 -6.62
C SER A 136 -4.28 -0.43 -7.04
N GLY A 137 -3.77 0.76 -7.36
CA GLY A 137 -2.34 1.03 -7.57
C GLY A 137 -1.59 1.39 -6.29
N SER A 138 -2.24 1.38 -5.12
CA SER A 138 -1.59 1.73 -3.85
C SER A 138 -0.72 0.57 -3.34
N PRO A 139 0.56 0.81 -2.98
CA PRO A 139 1.46 -0.18 -2.40
C PRO A 139 1.17 -0.41 -0.91
N SER A 140 -0.08 -0.75 -0.59
CA SER A 140 -0.53 -0.92 0.80
C SER A 140 -0.11 -2.27 1.39
N THR A 141 0.04 -2.29 2.71
CA THR A 141 0.12 -3.50 3.55
C THR A 141 -1.29 -3.86 4.02
N LEU A 142 -1.73 -5.08 3.73
CA LEU A 142 -3.12 -5.51 3.81
C LEU A 142 -3.24 -6.79 4.62
N ASN A 143 -4.47 -7.13 4.99
CA ASN A 143 -4.81 -8.35 5.70
C ASN A 143 -3.96 -8.52 6.96
N ALA A 144 -3.63 -7.41 7.63
CA ALA A 144 -2.93 -7.48 8.90
C ALA A 144 -3.80 -8.26 9.89
N SER A 145 -3.29 -9.38 10.36
CA SER A 145 -3.98 -10.24 11.31
C SER A 145 -3.12 -10.48 12.55
N PRO A 146 -3.74 -10.64 13.72
CA PRO A 146 -3.19 -11.48 14.76
C PRO A 146 -3.01 -12.92 14.28
#